data_AF-A0A946DQ65-F1
#
_entry.id   AF-A0A946DQ65-F1
#
_cell.length_a   1.000
_cell.length_b   1.000
_cell.length_c   1.000
_cell.angle_alpha   90.00
_cell.angle_beta   90.00
_cell.angle_gamma   90.00
#
_symmetry.space_group_name_H-M   'P 1'
#
loop_
_entity.id
_entity.type
_entity.pdbx_description
1 polymer ?
#
loop_
_entity_poly.entity_id
_entity_poly.type
_entity_poly.pdbx_seq_one_letter_code
_entity_poly.pdbx_strand_id
1 'polypeptide(L)'
;MVQTPDYSMAIPLLAAGLIVMAVGIGVHTFLKERGKRISVGGAASHLLGLIWLLPIAAVCVVVALPVLWFFSSSQPRPRGHDESHQIATANVDESSLPDFAEGEDESPHPPFNTEEVAAEPKHPTWVDAGNVTEGSRRLVVVQSQQFPQEQRAREDALQEAIQLVRADFQQTHNAQGRWILYRSLVKREAVKKTFVEPIQRSTGVNDFSVVRVYHQVELSDNVRDAVFPIWRSQIVDGRLWILGGLLGFITLMLGTAATYLRLDMLTSGNYRRRLKLASVSLIVAGGLGLAAFLPLI
;
A
#
# COMPACT_ATOMS: atom_id res chain seq x y z
N MET A 1 -10.13 6.81 -6.22
CA MET A 1 -8.90 6.06 -6.52
C MET A 1 -7.83 7.07 -6.90
N VAL A 2 -6.81 7.25 -6.06
CA VAL A 2 -5.67 8.11 -6.40
C VAL A 2 -4.65 7.21 -7.08
N GLN A 3 -4.47 7.41 -8.38
CA GLN A 3 -3.44 6.72 -9.17
C GLN A 3 -2.09 7.29 -8.72
N THR A 4 -1.39 6.56 -7.84
CA THR A 4 -0.01 6.89 -7.52
C THR A 4 0.84 6.62 -8.77
N PRO A 5 1.59 7.58 -9.29
CA PRO A 5 2.44 7.37 -10.46
C PRO A 5 3.39 6.19 -10.24
N ASP A 6 3.46 5.33 -11.25
CA ASP A 6 4.22 4.09 -11.23
C ASP A 6 5.72 4.40 -11.37
N TYR A 7 6.40 4.69 -10.25
CA TYR A 7 7.84 4.96 -10.23
C TYR A 7 8.71 3.71 -10.36
N SER A 8 8.09 2.53 -10.50
CA SER A 8 8.75 1.23 -10.55
C SER A 8 9.77 1.11 -11.70
N MET A 9 9.58 1.83 -12.81
CA MET A 9 10.54 1.83 -13.93
C MET A 9 11.57 2.98 -13.90
N ALA A 10 11.30 4.08 -13.17
CA ALA A 10 12.16 5.26 -13.21
C ALA A 10 13.51 5.04 -12.47
N ILE A 11 13.47 4.30 -11.36
CA ILE A 11 14.63 4.03 -10.52
C ILE A 11 15.70 3.17 -11.24
N PRO A 12 15.38 2.02 -11.89
CA PRO A 12 16.38 1.24 -12.60
C PRO A 12 16.96 1.98 -13.82
N LEU A 13 16.16 2.80 -14.50
CA LEU A 13 16.62 3.63 -15.63
C LEU A 13 17.63 4.70 -15.18
N LEU A 14 17.40 5.36 -14.05
CA LEU A 14 18.36 6.30 -13.47
C LEU A 14 19.65 5.62 -13.02
N ALA A 15 19.57 4.45 -12.41
CA ALA A 15 20.73 3.67 -12.01
C ALA A 15 21.57 3.23 -13.22
N ALA A 16 20.92 2.72 -14.28
CA ALA A 16 21.58 2.35 -15.53
C ALA A 16 22.22 3.58 -16.20
N GLY A 17 21.53 4.73 -16.22
CA GLY A 17 22.05 5.98 -16.75
C GLY A 17 23.32 6.45 -16.03
N LEU A 18 23.36 6.35 -14.70
CA LEU A 18 24.55 6.69 -13.91
C LEU A 18 25.74 5.75 -14.18
N ILE A 19 25.48 4.45 -14.35
CA ILE A 19 26.52 3.47 -14.70
C ILE A 19 27.10 3.79 -16.09
N VAL A 20 26.24 4.03 -17.08
CA VAL A 20 26.67 4.37 -18.44
C VAL A 20 27.47 5.67 -18.45
N MET A 21 27.05 6.68 -17.68
CA MET A 21 27.78 7.95 -17.61
C MET A 21 29.15 7.78 -16.94
N ALA A 22 29.26 6.99 -15.87
CA ALA A 22 30.53 6.69 -15.21
C ALA A 22 31.50 5.94 -16.13
N VAL A 23 31.00 4.95 -16.89
CA VAL A 23 31.79 4.22 -17.90
C VAL A 23 32.22 5.17 -19.02
N GLY A 24 31.31 6.01 -19.52
CA GLY A 24 31.60 6.98 -20.58
C GLY A 24 32.69 7.99 -20.20
N ILE A 25 32.66 8.50 -18.97
CA ILE A 25 33.71 9.39 -18.45
C ILE A 25 35.06 8.66 -18.36
N GLY A 26 35.08 7.41 -17.89
CA GLY A 26 36.30 6.59 -17.83
C GLY A 26 36.88 6.27 -19.21
N VAL A 27 36.04 6.01 -20.21
CA VAL A 27 36.47 5.77 -21.59
C VAL A 27 36.98 7.05 -22.24
N HIS A 28 36.31 8.18 -22.02
CA HIS A 28 36.72 9.47 -22.59
C HIS A 28 38.07 9.95 -22.03
N THR A 29 38.32 9.81 -20.73
CA THR A 29 39.63 10.14 -20.15
C THR A 29 40.73 9.23 -20.70
N PHE A 30 40.45 7.92 -20.84
CA PHE A 30 41.38 6.96 -21.44
C PHE A 30 41.71 7.27 -22.91
N LEU A 31 40.71 7.65 -23.72
CA LEU A 31 40.91 7.96 -25.14
C LEU A 31 41.68 9.28 -25.33
N LYS A 32 41.46 10.28 -24.47
CA LYS A 32 42.16 11.57 -24.53
C LYS A 32 43.67 11.44 -24.30
N GLU A 33 44.11 10.40 -23.58
CA GLU A 33 45.53 10.12 -23.32
C GLU A 33 46.24 9.36 -24.45
N ARG A 34 45.51 8.68 -25.36
CA ARG A 34 46.11 7.95 -26.49
C ARG A 34 46.80 8.81 -27.54
N GLY A 35 46.69 10.14 -27.48
CA GLY A 35 47.45 11.06 -28.33
C GLY A 35 48.94 11.17 -27.98
N LYS A 36 49.37 10.63 -26.84
CA LYS A 36 50.78 10.59 -26.40
C LYS A 36 51.28 9.14 -26.41
N ARG A 37 52.47 8.90 -26.96
CA ARG A 37 53.09 7.56 -27.08
C ARG A 37 53.00 6.82 -25.72
N ILE A 38 52.32 5.69 -25.73
CA ILE A 38 51.98 4.93 -24.52
C ILE A 38 53.26 4.25 -24.01
N SER A 39 53.80 4.78 -22.91
CA SER A 39 54.77 4.06 -22.08
C SER A 39 54.04 2.92 -21.38
N VAL A 40 54.58 1.70 -21.45
CA VAL A 40 54.04 0.50 -20.79
C VAL A 40 53.85 0.71 -19.28
N GLY A 41 54.63 1.60 -18.67
CA GLY A 41 54.47 2.00 -17.26
C GLY A 41 53.19 2.78 -16.97
N GLY A 42 52.63 3.51 -17.95
CA GLY A 42 51.37 4.24 -17.80
C GLY A 42 50.14 3.33 -17.85
N ALA A 43 50.17 2.27 -18.66
CA ALA A 43 49.03 1.35 -18.77
C ALA A 43 48.74 0.60 -17.45
N ALA A 44 49.78 0.25 -16.68
CA ALA A 44 49.64 -0.45 -15.40
C ALA A 44 48.98 0.42 -14.32
N SER A 45 49.25 1.74 -14.29
CA SER A 45 48.63 2.64 -13.31
C SER A 45 47.15 2.89 -13.61
N HIS A 46 46.75 2.91 -14.89
CA HIS A 46 45.34 3.00 -15.27
C HIS A 46 44.55 1.71 -14.97
N LEU A 47 45.16 0.53 -15.14
CA LEU A 47 44.54 -0.75 -14.75
C LEU A 47 44.35 -0.87 -13.24
N LEU A 48 45.32 -0.41 -12.44
CA LEU A 48 45.18 -0.32 -10.98
C LEU A 48 44.08 0.65 -10.54
N GLY A 49 43.85 1.73 -11.29
CA GLY A 49 42.73 2.65 -11.09
C GLY A 49 41.36 2.01 -11.34
N LEU A 50 41.25 1.16 -12.37
CA LEU A 50 40.03 0.40 -12.68
C LEU A 50 39.73 -0.69 -11.63
N ILE A 51 40.76 -1.33 -11.07
CA ILE A 51 40.60 -2.30 -9.97
C ILE A 51 39.95 -1.66 -8.73
N TRP A 52 40.10 -0.34 -8.54
CA TRP A 52 39.45 0.38 -7.46
C TRP A 52 37.93 0.55 -7.63
N LEU A 53 37.41 0.40 -8.85
CA LEU A 53 35.97 0.47 -9.13
C LEU A 53 35.26 -0.87 -8.94
N LEU A 54 35.99 -1.99 -8.91
CA LEU A 54 35.43 -3.33 -8.66
C LEU A 54 34.60 -3.43 -7.36
N PRO A 55 35.04 -2.92 -6.19
CA PRO A 55 34.22 -2.99 -4.98
C PRO A 55 32.95 -2.14 -5.09
N ILE A 56 32.99 -1.00 -5.79
CA ILE A 56 31.79 -0.16 -6.01
C ILE A 56 30.81 -0.89 -6.94
N ALA A 57 31.29 -1.46 -8.04
CA ALA A 57 30.47 -2.26 -8.95
C ALA A 57 29.88 -3.50 -8.24
N ALA A 58 30.67 -4.17 -7.39
CA ALA A 58 30.20 -5.30 -6.59
C ALA A 58 29.10 -4.89 -5.61
N VAL A 59 29.25 -3.75 -4.91
CA VAL A 59 28.19 -3.21 -4.03
C VAL A 59 26.95 -2.85 -4.85
N CYS A 60 27.09 -2.23 -6.01
CA CYS A 60 25.95 -1.95 -6.89
C CYS A 60 25.24 -3.24 -7.33
N VAL A 61 25.96 -4.30 -7.68
CA VAL A 61 25.36 -5.59 -8.06
C VAL A 61 24.67 -6.26 -6.88
N VAL A 62 25.31 -6.28 -5.70
CA VAL A 62 24.76 -6.89 -4.48
C VAL A 62 23.54 -6.14 -3.96
N VAL A 63 23.45 -4.82 -4.17
CA VAL A 63 22.28 -4.02 -3.77
C VAL A 63 21.19 -4.02 -4.85
N ALA A 64 21.55 -3.97 -6.13
CA ALA A 64 20.58 -3.90 -7.23
C ALA A 64 19.88 -5.24 -7.51
N LEU A 65 20.57 -6.38 -7.35
CA LEU A 65 19.99 -7.70 -7.61
C LEU A 65 18.81 -8.04 -6.68
N PRO A 66 18.90 -7.85 -5.35
CA PRO A 66 17.77 -8.08 -4.44
C PRO A 66 16.59 -7.15 -4.71
N VAL A 67 16.86 -5.88 -5.05
CA VAL A 67 15.81 -4.91 -5.41
C VAL A 67 15.08 -5.37 -6.68
N LEU A 68 15.81 -5.73 -7.73
CA LEU A 68 15.24 -6.24 -8.98
C LEU A 68 14.45 -7.54 -8.77
N TRP A 69 14.96 -8.47 -7.95
CA TRP A 69 14.28 -9.72 -7.63
C TRP A 69 13.01 -9.48 -6.81
N PHE A 70 13.03 -8.54 -5.87
CA PHE A 70 11.86 -8.17 -5.08
C PHE A 70 10.77 -7.52 -5.94
N PHE A 71 11.13 -6.60 -6.84
CA PHE A 71 10.17 -6.01 -7.79
C PHE A 71 9.62 -7.04 -8.77
N SER A 72 10.42 -8.04 -9.17
CA SER A 72 9.94 -9.14 -10.02
C SER A 72 8.97 -10.07 -9.29
N SER A 73 9.15 -10.29 -7.99
CA SER A 73 8.32 -11.21 -7.19
C SER A 73 7.07 -10.55 -6.61
N SER A 74 7.04 -9.23 -6.52
CA SER A 74 5.87 -8.45 -6.08
C SER A 74 4.89 -8.11 -7.20
N GLN A 75 5.10 -8.58 -8.43
CA GLN A 75 4.03 -8.56 -9.42
C GLN A 75 2.86 -9.40 -8.88
N PRO A 76 1.67 -8.78 -8.66
CA PRO A 76 0.50 -9.54 -8.26
C PRO A 76 0.27 -10.59 -9.33
N ARG A 77 0.32 -11.88 -8.95
CA ARG A 77 -0.08 -12.96 -9.85
C ARG A 77 -1.40 -12.53 -10.48
N PRO A 78 -1.51 -12.48 -11.81
CA PRO A 78 -2.76 -12.11 -12.46
C PRO A 78 -3.83 -12.99 -11.83
N ARG A 79 -4.77 -12.36 -11.12
CA ARG A 79 -5.88 -13.07 -10.48
C ARG A 79 -6.45 -13.94 -11.58
N GLY A 80 -6.40 -15.26 -11.38
CA GLY A 80 -7.14 -16.20 -12.17
C GLY A 80 -8.52 -15.60 -12.37
N HIS A 81 -8.90 -15.51 -13.63
CA HIS A 81 -10.17 -15.00 -14.10
C HIS A 81 -11.23 -16.03 -13.70
N ASP A 82 -11.39 -16.26 -12.39
CA ASP A 82 -12.41 -17.12 -11.84
C ASP A 82 -13.69 -16.31 -11.89
N GLU A 83 -14.46 -16.65 -12.93
CA GLU A 83 -15.91 -16.65 -12.91
C GLU A 83 -16.51 -15.31 -12.52
N SER A 84 -16.39 -14.38 -13.46
CA SER A 84 -17.56 -13.59 -13.83
C SER A 84 -18.73 -14.55 -14.04
N HIS A 85 -19.49 -14.78 -12.97
CA HIS A 85 -20.90 -15.09 -13.08
C HIS A 85 -21.47 -14.13 -14.12
N GLN A 86 -21.78 -14.68 -15.29
CA GLN A 86 -22.74 -14.12 -16.21
C GLN A 86 -24.02 -13.95 -15.42
N ILE A 87 -24.16 -12.81 -14.75
CA ILE A 87 -25.48 -12.25 -14.51
C ILE A 87 -25.92 -11.87 -15.91
N ALA A 88 -26.67 -12.79 -16.52
CA ALA A 88 -27.46 -12.51 -17.69
C ALA A 88 -28.27 -11.25 -17.37
N THR A 89 -27.79 -10.11 -17.86
CA THR A 89 -28.61 -8.93 -18.04
C THR A 89 -29.63 -9.34 -19.08
N ALA A 90 -30.74 -9.91 -18.61
CA ALA A 90 -31.96 -9.95 -19.38
C ALA A 90 -32.22 -8.49 -19.76
N ASN A 91 -32.10 -8.20 -21.06
CA ASN A 91 -32.63 -7.00 -21.68
C ASN A 91 -34.10 -6.93 -21.28
N VAL A 92 -34.39 -6.18 -20.23
CA VAL A 92 -35.74 -5.70 -19.96
C VAL A 92 -35.93 -4.57 -20.96
N ASP A 93 -36.64 -4.91 -22.02
CA ASP A 93 -37.05 -4.04 -23.09
C ASP A 93 -37.92 -2.92 -22.51
N GLU A 94 -37.33 -1.75 -22.32
CA GLU A 94 -37.93 -0.54 -21.75
C GLU A 94 -38.74 0.22 -22.81
N SER A 95 -39.54 -0.49 -23.61
CA SER A 95 -40.27 0.05 -24.76
C SER A 95 -41.79 -0.11 -24.71
N SER A 96 -42.35 -0.58 -23.59
CA SER A 96 -43.80 -0.68 -23.39
C SER A 96 -44.27 0.14 -22.19
N LEU A 97 -44.28 1.46 -22.36
CA LEU A 97 -45.08 2.39 -21.55
C LEU A 97 -46.49 2.47 -22.16
N PRO A 98 -47.55 2.04 -21.46
CA PRO A 98 -48.91 2.33 -21.88
C PRO A 98 -49.21 3.82 -21.67
N ASP A 99 -49.75 4.43 -22.72
CA ASP A 99 -50.32 5.77 -22.76
C ASP A 99 -51.53 5.81 -21.81
N PHE A 100 -51.38 6.48 -20.67
CA PHE A 100 -52.45 6.64 -19.69
C PHE A 100 -53.35 7.80 -20.13
N ALA A 101 -54.41 7.44 -20.84
CA ALA A 101 -55.55 8.32 -21.06
C ALA A 101 -56.19 8.69 -19.72
N GLU A 102 -56.33 10.00 -19.49
CA GLU A 102 -57.08 10.61 -18.41
C GLU A 102 -58.54 10.15 -18.46
N GLY A 103 -58.95 9.39 -17.46
CA GLY A 103 -60.34 9.09 -17.15
C GLY A 103 -60.62 9.54 -15.72
N GLU A 104 -61.24 10.71 -15.59
CA GLU A 104 -61.83 11.19 -14.35
C GLU A 104 -63.01 10.28 -13.98
N ASP A 105 -62.86 9.46 -12.94
CA ASP A 105 -63.97 8.74 -12.34
C ASP A 105 -63.93 8.93 -10.82
N GLU A 106 -64.69 9.93 -10.35
CA GLU A 106 -64.95 10.20 -8.93
C GLU A 106 -65.78 9.05 -8.33
N SER A 107 -65.10 8.02 -7.83
CA SER A 107 -65.72 7.03 -6.95
C SER A 107 -65.60 7.43 -5.47
N PRO A 108 -66.65 7.23 -4.65
CA PRO A 108 -66.69 7.71 -3.26
C PRO A 108 -65.67 6.95 -2.40
N HIS A 109 -64.76 7.68 -1.75
CA HIS A 109 -63.82 7.13 -0.79
C HIS A 109 -64.56 6.43 0.37
N PRO A 110 -64.31 5.13 0.64
CA PRO A 110 -64.73 4.52 1.89
C PRO A 110 -63.94 5.16 3.05
N PRO A 111 -64.51 5.21 4.27
CA PRO A 111 -63.84 5.79 5.42
C PRO A 111 -62.55 5.04 5.71
N PHE A 112 -61.45 5.80 5.81
CA PHE A 112 -60.12 5.36 6.25
C PHE A 112 -60.23 4.65 7.60
N ASN A 113 -60.33 3.32 7.57
CA ASN A 113 -60.14 2.44 8.71
C ASN A 113 -59.00 1.49 8.38
N THR A 114 -57.77 2.01 8.44
CA THR A 114 -56.60 1.15 8.50
C THR A 114 -55.55 1.82 9.38
N GLU A 115 -55.73 1.67 10.69
CA GLU A 115 -54.59 1.60 11.61
C GLU A 115 -53.82 0.30 11.29
N GLU A 116 -53.21 0.22 10.11
CA GLU A 116 -52.18 -0.76 9.82
C GLU A 116 -50.94 -0.28 10.56
N VAL A 117 -50.87 -0.62 11.84
CA VAL A 117 -49.68 -0.47 12.66
C VAL A 117 -48.59 -1.30 11.98
N ALA A 118 -47.83 -0.64 11.08
CA ALA A 118 -46.70 -1.22 10.39
C ALA A 118 -45.80 -1.86 11.44
N ALA A 119 -45.81 -3.18 11.50
CA ALA A 119 -45.02 -3.93 12.45
C ALA A 119 -43.56 -3.55 12.21
N GLU A 120 -42.96 -2.80 13.15
CA GLU A 120 -41.56 -2.39 13.06
C GLU A 120 -40.72 -3.64 12.73
N PRO A 121 -39.82 -3.57 11.74
CA PRO A 121 -39.02 -4.72 11.35
C PRO A 121 -38.25 -5.19 12.57
N LYS A 122 -38.68 -6.32 13.13
CA LYS A 122 -38.14 -6.83 14.39
C LYS A 122 -36.64 -7.10 14.21
N HIS A 123 -35.82 -6.35 14.94
CA HIS A 123 -34.38 -6.52 14.89
C HIS A 123 -34.02 -7.97 15.29
N PRO A 124 -33.06 -8.61 14.58
CA PRO A 124 -32.49 -9.85 15.06
C PRO A 124 -31.88 -9.65 16.45
N THR A 125 -32.09 -10.59 17.37
CA THR A 125 -31.63 -10.47 18.77
C THR A 125 -30.12 -10.24 18.92
N TRP A 126 -29.32 -10.61 17.92
CA TRP A 126 -27.88 -10.37 17.93
C TRP A 126 -27.49 -8.91 17.70
N VAL A 127 -28.36 -8.10 17.09
CA VAL A 127 -28.12 -6.65 16.86
C VAL A 127 -28.09 -5.92 18.20
N ASP A 128 -29.02 -6.24 19.09
CA ASP A 128 -29.15 -5.63 20.42
C ASP A 128 -28.14 -6.16 21.45
N ALA A 129 -27.52 -7.31 21.17
CA ALA A 129 -26.59 -7.95 22.09
C ALA A 129 -25.26 -7.18 22.26
N GLY A 130 -24.94 -6.26 21.33
CA GLY A 130 -23.79 -5.35 21.41
C GLY A 130 -22.43 -6.07 21.33
N ASN A 131 -21.94 -6.59 22.47
CA ASN A 131 -20.68 -7.31 22.58
C ASN A 131 -20.90 -8.62 23.35
N VAL A 132 -20.74 -9.75 22.65
CA VAL A 132 -20.91 -11.09 23.21
C VAL A 132 -19.58 -11.82 23.13
N THR A 133 -19.13 -12.37 24.26
CA THR A 133 -17.93 -13.22 24.29
C THR A 133 -18.36 -14.67 24.37
N GLU A 134 -17.94 -15.49 23.42
CA GLU A 134 -18.25 -16.92 23.34
C GLU A 134 -16.94 -17.72 23.26
N GLY A 135 -16.42 -18.16 24.41
CA GLY A 135 -15.12 -18.84 24.46
C GLY A 135 -13.99 -17.90 24.06
N SER A 136 -13.24 -18.27 23.01
CA SER A 136 -12.12 -17.46 22.48
C SER A 136 -12.54 -16.42 21.44
N ARG A 137 -13.80 -16.43 20.98
CA ARG A 137 -14.30 -15.43 20.03
C ARG A 137 -15.06 -14.34 20.76
N ARG A 138 -14.82 -13.09 20.36
CA ARG A 138 -15.58 -11.92 20.79
C ARG A 138 -16.36 -11.39 19.59
N LEU A 139 -17.68 -11.40 19.67
CA LEU A 139 -18.59 -10.93 18.65
C LEU A 139 -19.02 -9.50 19.00
N VAL A 140 -18.74 -8.55 18.11
CA VAL A 140 -19.09 -7.14 18.30
C VAL A 140 -19.96 -6.68 17.15
N VAL A 141 -21.06 -6.00 17.45
CA VAL A 141 -21.90 -5.38 16.44
C VAL A 141 -21.36 -3.99 16.12
N VAL A 142 -21.09 -3.73 14.85
CA VAL A 142 -20.83 -2.38 14.33
C VAL A 142 -22.01 -1.95 13.47
N GLN A 143 -22.34 -0.66 13.54
CA GLN A 143 -23.44 -0.07 12.81
C GLN A 143 -22.94 1.06 11.93
N SER A 144 -23.53 1.21 10.74
CA SER A 144 -23.31 2.38 9.89
C SER A 144 -24.08 3.60 10.42
N GLN A 145 -23.72 4.76 9.89
CA GLN A 145 -24.64 5.91 9.89
C GLN A 145 -25.88 5.62 9.00
N GLN A 146 -26.85 6.54 9.00
CA GLN A 146 -28.03 6.44 8.12
C GLN A 146 -27.67 6.98 6.74
N PHE A 147 -27.88 6.19 5.69
CA PHE A 147 -27.61 6.60 4.31
C PHE A 147 -28.84 6.39 3.43
N PRO A 148 -29.04 7.21 2.38
CA PRO A 148 -30.11 7.00 1.42
C PRO A 148 -29.89 5.77 0.53
N GLN A 149 -28.65 5.27 0.44
CA GLN A 149 -28.28 4.12 -0.38
C GLN A 149 -27.68 3.03 0.50
N GLU A 150 -28.21 1.81 0.37
CA GLU A 150 -27.73 0.64 1.11
C GLU A 150 -26.24 0.37 0.89
N GLN A 151 -25.74 0.52 -0.33
CA GLN A 151 -24.33 0.28 -0.65
C GLN A 151 -23.39 1.20 0.16
N ARG A 152 -23.76 2.48 0.34
CA ARG A 152 -22.97 3.42 1.15
C ARG A 152 -23.01 3.05 2.64
N ALA A 153 -24.18 2.64 3.14
CA ALA A 153 -24.30 2.14 4.51
C ALA A 153 -23.45 0.89 4.75
N ARG A 154 -23.42 -0.05 3.80
CA ARG A 154 -22.56 -1.25 3.87
C ARG A 154 -21.06 -0.88 3.88
N GLU A 155 -20.65 0.08 3.05
CA GLU A 155 -19.25 0.52 3.01
C GLU A 155 -18.81 1.23 4.29
N ASP A 156 -19.70 2.03 4.88
CA ASP A 156 -19.48 2.71 6.16
C ASP A 156 -19.37 1.72 7.32
N ALA A 157 -20.34 0.79 7.45
CA ALA A 157 -20.26 -0.27 8.46
C ALA A 157 -19.00 -1.15 8.30
N LEU A 158 -18.58 -1.43 7.07
CA LEU A 158 -17.34 -2.17 6.81
C LEU A 158 -16.10 -1.38 7.20
N GLN A 159 -16.10 -0.05 7.00
CA GLN A 159 -15.01 0.82 7.43
C GLN A 159 -14.89 0.84 8.96
N GLU A 160 -16.01 0.86 9.68
CA GLU A 160 -16.03 0.71 11.14
C GLU A 160 -15.54 -0.67 11.59
N ALA A 161 -15.95 -1.75 10.89
CA ALA A 161 -15.43 -3.09 11.15
C ALA A 161 -13.90 -3.17 10.98
N ILE A 162 -13.34 -2.52 9.96
CA ILE A 162 -11.89 -2.46 9.73
C ILE A 162 -11.17 -1.75 10.89
N GLN A 163 -11.74 -0.64 11.37
CA GLN A 163 -11.17 0.10 12.50
C GLN A 163 -11.19 -0.75 13.77
N LEU A 164 -12.29 -1.45 14.02
CA LEU A 164 -12.43 -2.35 15.16
C LEU A 164 -11.43 -3.51 15.11
N VAL A 165 -11.34 -4.23 13.98
CA VAL A 165 -10.38 -5.34 13.81
C VAL A 165 -8.95 -4.85 13.94
N ARG A 166 -8.63 -3.67 13.38
CA ARG A 166 -7.31 -3.05 13.54
C ARG A 166 -7.02 -2.77 15.01
N ALA A 167 -7.94 -2.16 15.75
CA ALA A 167 -7.75 -1.83 17.16
C ALA A 167 -7.52 -3.09 18.02
N ASP A 168 -8.32 -4.14 17.82
CA ASP A 168 -8.14 -5.43 18.52
C ASP A 168 -6.78 -6.07 18.21
N PHE A 169 -6.38 -6.06 16.94
CA PHE A 169 -5.09 -6.61 16.52
C PHE A 169 -3.92 -5.82 17.13
N GLN A 170 -4.01 -4.48 17.15
CA GLN A 170 -3.02 -3.60 17.76
C GLN A 170 -2.88 -3.83 19.26
N GLN A 171 -3.99 -3.98 19.97
CA GLN A 171 -4.01 -4.27 21.40
C GLN A 171 -3.37 -5.63 21.70
N THR A 172 -3.66 -6.65 20.89
CA THR A 172 -3.20 -8.02 21.12
C THR A 172 -1.71 -8.22 20.78
N HIS A 173 -1.24 -7.66 19.66
CA HIS A 173 0.12 -7.90 19.15
C HIS A 173 1.10 -6.75 19.41
N ASN A 174 0.67 -5.69 20.13
CA ASN A 174 1.40 -4.42 20.24
C ASN A 174 1.84 -3.90 18.86
N ALA A 175 0.96 -4.07 17.86
CA ALA A 175 1.25 -3.78 16.46
C ALA A 175 1.21 -2.26 16.20
N GLN A 176 2.33 -1.59 16.44
CA GLN A 176 2.47 -0.15 16.16
C GLN A 176 2.76 0.13 14.69
N GLY A 177 2.38 1.32 14.21
CA GLY A 177 2.65 1.80 12.86
C GLY A 177 1.40 1.89 11.98
N ARG A 178 1.54 2.57 10.84
CA ARG A 178 0.48 2.69 9.84
C ARG A 178 0.55 1.50 8.90
N TRP A 179 -0.50 0.69 8.89
CA TRP A 179 -0.63 -0.44 7.97
C TRP A 179 -2.05 -0.50 7.43
N ILE A 180 -2.19 -0.99 6.22
CA ILE A 180 -3.44 -1.02 5.47
C ILE A 180 -4.05 -2.41 5.58
N LEU A 181 -5.29 -2.46 6.07
CA LEU A 181 -6.08 -3.69 6.14
C LEU A 181 -7.05 -3.70 4.96
N TYR A 182 -7.03 -4.78 4.17
CA TYR A 182 -7.88 -4.87 2.99
C TYR A 182 -9.35 -5.12 3.37
N ARG A 183 -10.25 -4.33 2.78
CA ARG A 183 -11.71 -4.44 2.95
C ARG A 183 -12.23 -5.85 2.68
N SER A 184 -11.72 -6.50 1.64
CA SER A 184 -12.10 -7.86 1.26
C SER A 184 -11.72 -8.91 2.30
N LEU A 185 -10.59 -8.73 2.98
CA LEU A 185 -10.17 -9.64 4.05
C LEU A 185 -11.12 -9.53 5.25
N VAL A 186 -11.39 -8.31 5.72
CA VAL A 186 -12.30 -8.10 6.87
C VAL A 186 -13.70 -8.60 6.55
N LYS A 187 -14.21 -8.31 5.35
CA LYS A 187 -15.52 -8.79 4.92
C LYS A 187 -15.60 -10.32 4.90
N ARG A 188 -14.54 -11.01 4.49
CA ARG A 188 -14.52 -12.47 4.38
C ARG A 188 -14.25 -13.18 5.72
N GLU A 189 -13.27 -12.70 6.47
CA GLU A 189 -12.79 -13.40 7.68
C GLU A 189 -13.55 -12.96 8.94
N ALA A 190 -13.85 -11.66 9.07
CA ALA A 190 -14.35 -11.07 10.31
C ALA A 190 -15.88 -10.86 10.30
N VAL A 191 -16.48 -10.45 9.19
CA VAL A 191 -17.94 -10.20 9.14
C VAL A 191 -18.69 -11.53 9.01
N LYS A 192 -19.49 -11.90 10.02
CA LYS A 192 -20.25 -13.17 10.06
C LYS A 192 -21.69 -13.00 9.61
N LYS A 193 -22.34 -11.92 10.06
CA LYS A 193 -23.74 -11.61 9.75
C LYS A 193 -23.88 -10.16 9.37
N THR A 194 -24.82 -9.90 8.46
CA THR A 194 -25.20 -8.56 8.04
C THR A 194 -26.71 -8.44 8.15
N PHE A 195 -27.18 -7.35 8.74
CA PHE A 195 -28.58 -6.97 8.77
C PHE A 195 -28.72 -5.56 8.23
N VAL A 196 -29.77 -5.34 7.45
CA VAL A 196 -30.04 -4.06 6.79
C VAL A 196 -31.40 -3.61 7.30
N GLU A 197 -31.40 -2.49 8.01
CA GLU A 197 -32.59 -1.87 8.59
C GLU A 197 -33.05 -0.73 7.67
N PRO A 198 -34.17 -0.88 6.97
CA PRO A 198 -34.84 0.25 6.32
C PRO A 198 -35.56 1.06 7.40
N ILE A 199 -35.29 2.37 7.43
CA ILE A 199 -35.87 3.33 8.36
C ILE A 199 -36.65 4.34 7.53
N GLN A 200 -37.97 4.33 7.65
CA GLN A 200 -38.81 5.34 7.04
C GLN A 200 -38.78 6.61 7.92
N ARG A 201 -38.48 7.76 7.30
CA ARG A 201 -38.49 9.07 7.97
C ARG A 201 -39.49 9.97 7.26
N SER A 202 -40.30 10.68 8.03
CA SER A 202 -41.21 11.71 7.51
C SER A 202 -40.77 13.08 8.02
N THR A 203 -40.66 14.06 7.12
CA THR A 203 -40.47 15.48 7.48
C THR A 203 -41.78 16.26 7.41
N GLY A 204 -42.92 15.58 7.53
CA GLY A 204 -44.28 16.16 7.44
C GLY A 204 -44.73 16.51 6.02
N VAL A 205 -43.80 16.88 5.13
CA VAL A 205 -44.08 17.19 3.71
C VAL A 205 -43.68 16.05 2.78
N ASN A 206 -42.62 15.31 3.11
CA ASN A 206 -42.10 14.22 2.30
C ASN A 206 -41.68 13.07 3.20
N ASP A 207 -41.92 11.86 2.72
CA ASP A 207 -41.39 10.64 3.30
C ASP A 207 -40.17 10.19 2.51
N PHE A 208 -39.08 9.85 3.19
CA PHE A 208 -37.91 9.27 2.58
C PHE A 208 -37.39 8.09 3.38
N SER A 209 -36.86 7.10 2.66
CA SER A 209 -36.26 5.91 3.26
C SER A 209 -34.77 6.13 3.42
N VAL A 210 -34.28 5.93 4.65
CA VAL A 210 -32.84 5.80 4.91
C VAL A 210 -32.56 4.38 5.36
N VAL A 211 -31.36 3.91 5.06
CA VAL A 211 -30.93 2.56 5.40
C VAL A 211 -29.80 2.64 6.41
N ARG A 212 -29.85 1.77 7.42
CA ARG A 212 -28.77 1.51 8.35
C ARG A 212 -28.35 0.06 8.24
N VAL A 213 -27.04 -0.20 8.27
CA VAL A 213 -26.48 -1.54 8.16
C VAL A 213 -25.78 -1.91 9.46
N TYR A 214 -26.03 -3.13 9.92
CA TYR A 214 -25.40 -3.75 11.08
C TYR A 214 -24.53 -4.91 10.62
N HIS A 215 -23.26 -4.92 11.03
CA HIS A 215 -22.36 -6.05 10.83
C HIS A 215 -21.99 -6.67 12.17
N GLN A 216 -22.18 -7.99 12.28
CA GLN A 216 -21.62 -8.76 13.38
C GLN A 216 -20.18 -9.14 13.02
N VAL A 217 -19.23 -8.52 13.71
CA VAL A 217 -17.79 -8.69 13.50
C VAL A 217 -17.24 -9.65 14.55
N GLU A 218 -16.60 -10.72 14.09
CA GLU A 218 -15.89 -11.67 14.93
C GLU A 218 -14.44 -11.20 15.15
N LEU A 219 -14.06 -11.10 16.41
CA LEU A 219 -12.69 -10.89 16.87
C LEU A 219 -12.24 -12.21 17.51
N SER A 220 -11.55 -13.04 16.73
CA SER A 220 -11.02 -14.34 17.15
C SER A 220 -9.60 -14.53 16.65
N ASP A 221 -8.91 -15.54 17.18
CA ASP A 221 -7.54 -15.85 16.78
C ASP A 221 -7.43 -16.17 15.28
N ASN A 222 -8.45 -16.81 14.69
CA ASN A 222 -8.51 -17.07 13.24
C ASN A 222 -8.43 -15.78 12.41
N VAL A 223 -9.16 -14.73 12.83
CA VAL A 223 -9.12 -13.42 12.15
C VAL A 223 -7.75 -12.77 12.32
N ARG A 224 -7.16 -12.88 13.51
CA ARG A 224 -5.82 -12.35 13.80
C ARG A 224 -4.76 -13.06 12.97
N ASP A 225 -4.82 -14.38 12.84
CA ASP A 225 -3.92 -15.19 12.03
C ASP A 225 -4.00 -14.82 10.54
N ALA A 226 -5.20 -14.49 10.05
CA ALA A 226 -5.38 -14.00 8.68
C ALA A 226 -4.81 -12.58 8.46
N VAL A 227 -4.89 -11.72 9.48
CA VAL A 227 -4.37 -10.34 9.45
C VAL A 227 -2.84 -10.30 9.60
N PHE A 228 -2.28 -11.21 10.40
CA PHE A 228 -0.86 -11.26 10.76
C PHE A 228 0.10 -11.21 9.57
N PRO A 229 -0.02 -12.03 8.51
CA PRO A 229 0.93 -12.00 7.39
C PRO A 229 0.90 -10.66 6.65
N ILE A 230 -0.26 -10.01 6.54
CA ILE A 230 -0.41 -8.71 5.86
C ILE A 230 0.24 -7.60 6.67
N TRP A 231 0.01 -7.60 7.99
CA TRP A 231 0.70 -6.67 8.89
C TRP A 231 2.22 -6.88 8.84
N ARG A 232 2.66 -8.15 8.93
CA ARG A 232 4.07 -8.52 8.92
C ARG A 232 4.77 -8.03 7.65
N SER A 233 4.21 -8.30 6.47
CA SER A 233 4.82 -7.87 5.20
C SER A 233 4.88 -6.34 5.06
N GLN A 234 3.96 -5.59 5.66
CA GLN A 234 3.99 -4.14 5.58
C GLN A 234 4.97 -3.50 6.57
N ILE A 235 4.98 -3.99 7.82
CA ILE A 235 5.76 -3.35 8.89
C ILE A 235 7.16 -3.94 9.01
N VAL A 236 7.30 -5.27 8.94
CA VAL A 236 8.60 -5.93 9.17
C VAL A 236 9.53 -5.70 7.99
N ASP A 237 9.02 -5.82 6.76
CA ASP A 237 9.85 -5.63 5.56
C ASP A 237 10.35 -4.19 5.46
N GLY A 238 9.50 -3.20 5.77
CA GLY A 238 9.91 -1.80 5.84
C GLY A 238 11.02 -1.56 6.88
N ARG A 239 10.88 -2.11 8.09
CA ARG A 239 11.90 -1.97 9.14
C ARG A 239 13.22 -2.65 8.79
N LEU A 240 13.17 -3.83 8.18
CA LEU A 240 14.36 -4.55 7.70
C LEU A 240 15.11 -3.74 6.65
N TRP A 241 14.40 -3.10 5.72
CA TRP A 241 15.02 -2.22 4.74
C TRP A 241 15.69 -1.00 5.37
N ILE A 242 15.09 -0.38 6.40
CA ILE A 242 15.72 0.75 7.10
C ILE A 242 16.98 0.28 7.83
N LEU A 243 16.89 -0.82 8.59
CA LEU A 243 18.04 -1.32 9.35
C LEU A 243 19.17 -1.74 8.41
N GLY A 244 18.85 -2.44 7.33
CA GLY A 244 19.79 -2.81 6.29
C GLY A 244 20.38 -1.60 5.58
N GLY A 245 19.56 -0.61 5.23
CA GLY A 245 19.98 0.64 4.59
C GLY A 245 20.89 1.48 5.50
N LEU A 246 20.55 1.59 6.78
CA LEU A 246 21.36 2.29 7.79
C LEU A 246 22.70 1.59 8.01
N LEU A 247 22.69 0.27 8.17
CA LEU A 247 23.91 -0.52 8.34
C LEU A 247 24.80 -0.44 7.09
N GLY A 248 24.19 -0.52 5.91
CA GLY A 248 24.86 -0.34 4.62
C GLY A 248 25.46 1.06 4.48
N PHE A 249 24.75 2.11 4.90
CA PHE A 249 25.23 3.48 4.88
C PHE A 249 26.42 3.71 5.84
N ILE A 250 26.36 3.16 7.05
CA ILE A 250 27.48 3.20 8.00
C ILE A 250 28.69 2.47 7.42
N THR A 251 28.49 1.31 6.81
CA THR A 251 29.56 0.53 6.18
C THR A 251 30.18 1.32 5.02
N LEU A 252 29.36 1.98 4.19
CA LEU A 252 29.79 2.84 3.11
C LEU A 252 30.63 4.03 3.63
N MET A 253 30.21 4.66 4.73
CA MET A 253 30.97 5.74 5.36
C MET A 253 32.34 5.28 5.85
N LEU A 254 32.39 4.17 6.58
CA LEU A 254 33.65 3.60 7.08
C LEU A 254 34.58 3.20 5.93
N GLY A 255 34.03 2.57 4.89
CA GLY A 255 34.76 2.23 3.67
C GLY A 255 35.32 3.47 2.97
N THR A 256 34.52 4.53 2.83
CA THR A 256 34.94 5.81 2.24
C THR A 256 36.02 6.49 3.07
N ALA A 257 35.91 6.47 4.40
CA ALA A 257 36.92 7.02 5.29
C ALA A 257 38.25 6.25 5.19
N ALA A 258 38.21 4.92 5.19
CA ALA A 258 39.41 4.08 5.03
C ALA A 258 40.10 4.30 3.68
N THR A 259 39.30 4.38 2.61
CA THR A 259 39.73 4.73 1.25
C THR A 259 40.46 6.07 1.22
N TYR A 260 39.83 7.09 1.80
CA TYR A 260 40.34 8.45 1.86
C TYR A 260 41.71 8.47 2.55
N LEU A 261 41.83 7.83 3.71
CA LEU A 261 43.09 7.78 4.47
C LEU A 261 44.20 7.10 3.66
N ARG A 262 43.89 5.99 2.99
CA ARG A 262 44.86 5.26 2.16
C ARG A 262 45.33 6.09 0.96
N LEU A 263 44.43 6.82 0.30
CA LEU A 263 44.77 7.71 -0.82
C LEU A 263 45.56 8.95 -0.37
N ASP A 264 45.27 9.50 0.83
CA ASP A 264 46.04 10.62 1.39
C ASP A 264 47.50 10.19 1.63
N MET A 265 47.72 8.98 2.17
CA MET A 265 49.06 8.41 2.37
C MET A 265 49.83 8.21 1.06
N LEU A 266 49.17 7.68 0.02
CA LEU A 266 49.81 7.43 -1.29
C LEU A 266 50.13 8.70 -2.08
N THR A 267 49.35 9.77 -1.89
CA THR A 267 49.49 11.01 -2.67
C THR A 267 50.30 12.09 -1.95
N SER A 268 50.85 11.78 -0.77
CA SER A 268 51.58 12.72 0.09
C SER A 268 50.83 14.04 0.32
N GLY A 269 49.48 13.99 0.30
CA GLY A 269 48.61 15.15 0.49
C GLY A 269 48.37 16.07 -0.71
N ASN A 270 48.92 15.79 -1.91
CA ASN A 270 48.74 16.67 -3.08
C ASN A 270 47.28 16.83 -3.53
N TYR A 271 46.41 15.84 -3.26
CA TYR A 271 45.01 15.85 -3.69
C TYR A 271 43.98 16.05 -2.57
N ARG A 272 44.41 16.49 -1.39
CA ARG A 272 43.58 16.54 -0.17
C ARG A 272 42.25 17.28 -0.33
N ARG A 273 42.24 18.40 -1.08
CA ARG A 273 41.02 19.20 -1.31
C ARG A 273 39.99 18.47 -2.19
N ARG A 274 40.44 17.78 -3.23
CA ARG A 274 39.54 17.07 -4.17
C ARG A 274 38.94 15.82 -3.55
N LEU A 275 39.75 15.07 -2.80
CA LEU A 275 39.31 13.88 -2.07
C LEU A 275 38.24 14.20 -1.01
N LYS A 276 38.38 15.33 -0.30
CA LYS A 276 37.37 15.80 0.66
C LYS A 276 36.02 16.11 0.00
N LEU A 277 36.04 16.78 -1.16
CA LEU A 277 34.81 17.09 -1.88
C LEU A 277 34.10 15.82 -2.36
N ALA A 278 34.87 14.83 -2.86
CA ALA A 278 34.31 13.56 -3.30
C ALA A 278 33.73 12.73 -2.15
N SER A 279 34.40 12.69 -0.99
CA SER A 279 33.86 11.96 0.17
C SER A 279 32.60 12.63 0.71
N VAL A 280 32.58 13.96 0.79
CA VAL A 280 31.40 14.71 1.23
C VAL A 280 30.24 14.54 0.26
N SER A 281 30.47 14.60 -1.05
CA SER A 281 29.39 14.42 -2.03
C SER A 281 28.79 13.02 -1.96
N LEU A 282 29.61 11.98 -1.79
CA LEU A 282 29.13 10.60 -1.62
C LEU A 282 28.29 10.44 -0.35
N ILE A 283 28.76 11.01 0.76
CA ILE A 283 28.06 11.00 2.04
C ILE A 283 26.71 11.71 1.94
N VAL A 284 26.68 12.91 1.32
CA VAL A 284 25.46 13.70 1.14
C VAL A 284 24.49 12.97 0.23
N ALA A 285 24.96 12.40 -0.88
CA ALA A 285 24.12 11.62 -1.79
C ALA A 285 23.52 10.38 -1.10
N GLY A 286 24.33 9.63 -0.35
CA GLY A 286 23.86 8.47 0.41
C GLY A 286 22.87 8.85 1.51
N GLY A 287 23.13 9.96 2.21
CA GLY A 287 22.26 10.48 3.26
C GLY A 287 20.91 10.96 2.72
N LEU A 288 20.90 11.67 1.58
CA LEU A 288 19.67 12.07 0.89
C LEU A 288 18.87 10.87 0.40
N GLY A 289 19.55 9.86 -0.13
CA GLY A 289 18.94 8.59 -0.51
C GLY A 289 18.19 7.96 0.67
N LEU A 290 18.86 7.83 1.82
CA LEU A 290 18.25 7.26 3.03
C LEU A 290 17.08 8.11 3.56
N ALA A 291 17.22 9.44 3.56
CA ALA A 291 16.17 10.36 4.00
C ALA A 291 14.90 10.27 3.14
N ALA A 292 15.03 10.03 1.84
CA ALA A 292 13.89 9.87 0.92
C ALA A 292 13.06 8.61 1.20
N PHE A 293 13.63 7.59 1.84
CA PHE A 293 12.92 6.37 2.22
C PHE A 293 12.19 6.48 3.56
N LEU A 294 12.55 7.45 4.40
CA LEU A 294 11.98 7.61 5.75
C LEU A 294 10.47 7.92 5.82
N PRO A 295 9.84 8.70 4.91
CA PRO A 295 8.41 9.01 4.98
C PRO A 295 7.47 7.89 4.49
N LEU A 296 8.03 6.79 3.96
CA LEU A 296 7.25 5.64 3.48
C LEU A 296 6.90 4.63 4.59
N ILE A 297 7.26 4.92 5.85
CA ILE A 297 7.06 4.07 7.03
C ILE A 297 6.16 4.80 8.05
#